data_AF-A0A952HQB2-F1
#
_entry.id   AF-A0A952HQB2-F1
#
_cell.length_a   1.000
_cell.length_b   1.000
_cell.length_c   1.000
_cell.angle_alpha   90.00
_cell.angle_beta   90.00
_cell.angle_gamma   90.00
#
_symmetry.space_group_name_H-M   'P 1'
#
loop_
_entity.id
_entity.type
_entity.pdbx_description
1 polymer ?
#
loop_
_entity_poly.entity_id
_entity_poly.type
_entity_poly.pdbx_seq_one_letter_code
_entity_poly.pdbx_strand_id
1 'polypeptide(L)'
;MPDISSGKPLPWTTFRVIAALLIVTFVYRLCIPSHEYDSRGVVILDIVLNIGLLVGLWGTRRTLSQQGPNDDRWKVGAPLYWAALISGIGLLLIRFTSNSAWWTGHLMYSLS
;
A
#
# COMPACT_ATOMS: atom_id res chain seq x y z
N MET A 1 14.59 -37.92 1.92
CA MET A 1 14.79 -36.50 2.28
C MET A 1 13.81 -35.72 1.44
N PRO A 2 12.70 -35.20 1.99
CA PRO A 2 11.71 -34.50 1.18
C PRO A 2 12.28 -33.18 0.68
N ASP A 3 12.39 -33.09 -0.63
CA ASP A 3 12.63 -31.91 -1.44
C ASP A 3 11.62 -30.82 -1.05
N ILE A 4 12.09 -29.87 -0.23
CA ILE A 4 11.36 -28.65 0.09
C ILE A 4 11.19 -27.91 -1.23
N SER A 5 9.98 -28.00 -1.79
CA SER A 5 9.58 -27.34 -3.03
C SER A 5 10.06 -25.90 -2.99
N SER A 6 11.01 -25.56 -3.85
CA SER A 6 11.44 -24.20 -4.12
C SER A 6 10.21 -23.40 -4.51
N GLY A 7 9.67 -22.64 -3.55
CA GLY A 7 8.47 -21.84 -3.75
C GLY A 7 8.73 -20.90 -4.91
N LYS A 8 7.91 -20.99 -5.96
CA LYS A 8 8.04 -20.14 -7.14
C LYS A 8 8.14 -18.69 -6.67
N PRO A 9 9.15 -17.92 -7.15
CA PRO A 9 9.28 -16.52 -6.76
C PRO A 9 7.96 -15.80 -7.10
N LEU A 10 7.51 -14.95 -6.18
CA LEU A 10 6.23 -14.26 -6.33
C LEU A 10 6.18 -13.52 -7.68
N PRO A 11 5.12 -13.69 -8.48
CA PRO A 11 5.05 -13.11 -9.80
C PRO A 11 5.15 -11.58 -9.75
N TRP A 12 5.87 -11.00 -10.70
CA TRP A 12 6.00 -9.54 -10.87
C TRP A 12 4.65 -8.82 -10.92
N THR A 13 3.63 -9.47 -11.48
CA THR A 13 2.25 -8.97 -11.52
C THR A 13 1.67 -8.77 -10.11
N THR A 14 1.93 -9.69 -9.18
CA THR A 14 1.45 -9.61 -7.80
C THR A 14 1.99 -8.37 -7.09
N PHE A 15 3.29 -8.07 -7.28
CA PHE A 15 3.89 -6.85 -6.74
C PHE A 15 3.20 -5.58 -7.27
N ARG A 16 2.95 -5.51 -8.58
CA ARG A 16 2.27 -4.36 -9.20
C ARG A 16 0.84 -4.21 -8.70
N VAL A 17 0.13 -5.31 -8.53
CA VAL A 17 -1.25 -5.30 -8.01
C VAL A 17 -1.28 -4.79 -6.57
N ILE A 18 -0.39 -5.29 -5.69
CA ILE A 18 -0.30 -4.83 -4.30
C ILE A 18 0.05 -3.33 -4.24
N ALA A 19 1.02 -2.89 -5.04
CA ALA A 19 1.41 -1.49 -5.11
C ALA A 19 0.26 -0.60 -5.63
N ALA A 20 -0.43 -1.02 -6.69
CA ALA A 20 -1.57 -0.30 -7.23
C ALA A 20 -2.72 -0.21 -6.22
N LEU A 21 -3.03 -1.30 -5.51
CA LEU A 21 -4.06 -1.30 -4.47
C LEU A 21 -3.74 -0.30 -3.35
N LEU A 22 -2.49 -0.28 -2.85
CA LEU A 22 -2.06 0.67 -1.82
C LEU A 22 -2.14 2.13 -2.30
N ILE A 23 -1.62 2.42 -3.50
CA ILE A 23 -1.58 3.78 -4.05
C ILE A 23 -3.00 4.27 -4.37
N VAL A 24 -3.81 3.49 -5.07
CA VAL A 24 -5.19 3.87 -5.44
C VAL A 24 -6.04 4.06 -4.20
N THR A 25 -5.93 3.17 -3.21
CA THR A 25 -6.68 3.30 -1.94
C THR A 25 -6.25 4.55 -1.18
N PHE A 26 -4.95 4.88 -1.18
CA PHE A 26 -4.43 6.11 -0.57
C PHE A 26 -4.96 7.36 -1.27
N VAL A 27 -4.87 7.44 -2.60
CA VAL A 27 -5.40 8.57 -3.37
C VAL A 27 -6.92 8.70 -3.17
N TYR A 28 -7.65 7.58 -3.19
CA TYR A 28 -9.09 7.57 -2.92
C TYR A 28 -9.41 8.14 -1.53
N ARG A 29 -8.68 7.72 -0.48
CA ARG A 29 -8.85 8.26 0.89
C ARG A 29 -8.39 9.71 1.04
N LEU A 30 -7.49 10.20 0.19
CA LEU A 30 -7.13 11.62 0.14
C LEU A 30 -8.22 12.47 -0.52
N CYS A 31 -8.86 11.95 -1.57
CA CYS A 31 -9.88 12.67 -2.32
C CYS A 31 -11.27 12.62 -1.67
N ILE A 32 -11.58 11.55 -0.94
CA ILE A 32 -12.90 11.35 -0.34
C ILE A 32 -12.75 11.32 1.18
N PRO A 33 -13.12 12.40 1.89
CA PRO A 33 -13.08 12.42 3.33
C PRO A 33 -14.04 11.35 3.88
N SER A 34 -13.54 10.57 4.84
CA SER A 34 -14.32 9.55 5.52
C SER A 34 -15.55 10.17 6.19
N HIS A 35 -16.74 9.75 5.76
CA HIS A 35 -18.01 10.11 6.39
C HIS A 35 -18.05 9.63 7.85
N GLU A 36 -18.77 10.38 8.68
CA GLU A 36 -18.88 10.23 10.14
C GLU A 36 -19.50 8.89 10.61
N TYR A 37 -19.86 7.98 9.69
CA TYR A 37 -20.60 6.73 9.94
C TYR A 37 -19.84 5.46 9.58
N ASP A 38 -18.51 5.47 9.62
CA ASP A 38 -17.72 4.26 9.40
C ASP A 38 -17.87 3.31 10.60
N SER A 39 -18.59 2.20 10.41
CA SER A 39 -18.77 1.20 11.48
C SER A 39 -17.42 0.67 11.98
N ARG A 40 -17.28 0.43 13.29
CA ARG A 40 -16.00 -0.02 13.90
C ARG A 40 -15.40 -1.25 13.20
N GLY A 41 -16.25 -2.16 12.70
CA GLY A 41 -15.82 -3.33 11.95
C GLY A 41 -15.13 -3.00 10.63
N VAL A 42 -15.65 -2.02 9.88
CA VAL A 42 -15.06 -1.56 8.60
C VAL A 42 -13.70 -0.91 8.84
N VAL A 43 -13.57 -0.13 9.92
CA VAL A 43 -12.29 0.48 10.31
C VAL A 43 -11.23 -0.57 10.63
N ILE A 44 -11.59 -1.59 11.43
CA ILE A 44 -10.66 -2.67 11.78
C ILE A 44 -10.26 -3.48 10.54
N LEU A 45 -11.23 -3.83 9.68
CA LEU A 45 -10.97 -4.57 8.44
C LEU A 45 -10.01 -3.82 7.53
N ASP A 46 -10.21 -2.50 7.36
CA ASP A 46 -9.37 -1.63 6.56
C ASP A 46 -7.92 -1.57 7.09
N ILE A 47 -7.75 -1.47 8.42
CA ILE A 47 -6.44 -1.51 9.07
C ILE A 47 -5.75 -2.86 8.82
N VAL A 48 -6.47 -3.97 9.04
CA VAL A 48 -5.93 -5.32 8.84
C VAL A 48 -5.55 -5.55 7.39
N LEU A 49 -6.38 -5.13 6.43
CA LEU A 49 -6.08 -5.22 5.00
C LEU A 49 -4.86 -4.40 4.62
N ASN A 50 -4.75 -3.17 5.12
CA ASN A 50 -3.60 -2.30 4.85
C ASN A 50 -2.30 -2.89 5.42
N ILE A 51 -2.32 -3.37 6.67
CA ILE A 51 -1.17 -4.07 7.27
C ILE A 51 -0.81 -5.32 6.46
N GLY A 52 -1.81 -6.12 6.05
CA GLY A 52 -1.60 -7.29 5.21
C GLY A 52 -0.96 -6.96 3.87
N LEU A 53 -1.40 -5.88 3.21
CA LEU A 53 -0.82 -5.39 1.96
C LEU A 53 0.62 -4.87 2.16
N LEU A 54 0.93 -4.19 3.26
CA LEU A 54 2.29 -3.76 3.60
C LEU A 54 3.21 -4.95 3.85
N VAL A 55 2.75 -5.99 4.56
CA VAL A 55 3.52 -7.22 4.76
C VAL A 55 3.75 -7.94 3.43
N GLY A 56 2.74 -8.00 2.56
CA GLY A 56 2.86 -8.53 1.20
C GLY A 56 3.85 -7.74 0.35
N LEU A 57 3.85 -6.41 0.45
CA LEU A 57 4.81 -5.52 -0.21
C LEU A 57 6.24 -5.77 0.29
N TRP A 58 6.42 -5.99 1.59
CA TRP A 58 7.74 -6.30 2.16
C TRP A 58 8.26 -7.68 1.73
N GLY A 59 7.38 -8.69 1.67
CA GLY A 59 7.73 -10.02 1.17
C GLY A 59 8.11 -10.00 -0.32
N THR A 60 7.37 -9.26 -1.13
CA THR A 60 7.69 -9.10 -2.57
C THR A 60 8.97 -8.29 -2.81
N ARG A 61 9.31 -7.33 -1.93
CA ARG A 61 10.59 -6.61 -2.00
C ARG A 61 11.80 -7.51 -1.82
N ARG A 62 11.75 -8.48 -0.90
CA ARG A 62 12.83 -9.47 -0.74
C ARG A 62 13.03 -10.30 -2.01
N THR A 63 11.94 -10.64 -2.69
CA THR A 63 11.97 -11.37 -3.96
C THR A 63 12.57 -10.51 -5.09
N LEU A 64 12.20 -9.23 -5.14
CA LEU A 64 12.78 -8.26 -6.08
C LEU A 64 14.27 -8.05 -5.84
N SER A 65 14.70 -8.00 -4.58
CA SER A 65 16.11 -7.84 -4.21
C SER A 65 16.99 -9.04 -4.59
N GLN A 66 16.40 -10.19 -4.89
CA GLN A 66 17.12 -11.36 -5.41
C GLN A 66 17.30 -11.33 -6.94
N GLN A 67 16.59 -10.46 -7.66
CA GLN A 67 16.79 -10.25 -9.10
C GLN A 67 17.95 -9.26 -9.29
N GLY A 68 18.92 -9.57 -10.14
CA GLY A 68 20.13 -8.76 -10.25
C GLY A 68 19.86 -7.31 -10.67
N PRO A 69 20.76 -6.36 -10.33
CA PRO A 69 20.60 -4.93 -10.66
C PRO A 69 20.58 -4.59 -12.16
N ASN A 70 20.75 -5.58 -13.04
CA ASN A 70 20.70 -5.43 -14.51
C ASN A 70 19.29 -5.64 -15.09
N ASP A 71 18.30 -6.02 -14.29
CA ASP A 71 16.92 -6.15 -14.76
C ASP A 71 16.19 -4.80 -14.73
N ASP A 72 15.55 -4.42 -15.85
CA ASP A 72 14.70 -3.22 -15.96
C ASP A 72 13.58 -3.17 -14.90
N ARG A 73 13.19 -4.35 -14.40
CA ARG A 73 12.22 -4.52 -13.31
C ARG A 73 12.71 -3.92 -11.99
N TRP A 74 14.02 -3.89 -11.74
CA TRP A 74 14.58 -3.24 -10.55
C TRP A 74 14.45 -1.71 -10.64
N LYS A 75 14.73 -1.14 -11.81
CA LYS A 75 14.64 0.32 -12.06
C LYS A 75 13.23 0.86 -11.83
N VAL A 76 12.20 0.11 -12.23
CA VAL A 76 10.79 0.48 -12.03
C VAL A 76 10.27 0.02 -10.66
N GLY A 77 10.71 -1.14 -10.18
CA GLY A 77 10.23 -1.74 -8.93
C GLY A 77 10.70 -1.00 -7.69
N ALA A 78 11.91 -0.43 -7.71
CA ALA A 78 12.44 0.35 -6.59
C ALA A 78 11.59 1.60 -6.27
N PRO A 79 11.31 2.52 -7.21
CA PRO A 79 10.46 3.68 -6.93
C PRO A 79 9.01 3.28 -6.65
N LEU A 80 8.48 2.26 -7.34
CA LEU A 80 7.11 1.81 -7.11
C LEU A 80 6.92 1.23 -5.71
N TYR A 81 7.92 0.50 -5.20
CA TYR A 81 7.94 0.02 -3.82
C TYR A 81 7.89 1.17 -2.82
N TRP A 82 8.73 2.20 -3.01
CA TRP A 82 8.75 3.36 -2.12
C TRP A 82 7.43 4.13 -2.16
N ALA A 83 6.85 4.33 -3.35
CA ALA A 83 5.55 4.98 -3.50
C ALA A 83 4.43 4.20 -2.77
N ALA A 84 4.40 2.87 -2.93
CA ALA A 84 3.45 2.01 -2.25
C ALA A 84 3.65 1.98 -0.72
N LEU A 85 4.90 1.99 -0.25
CA LEU A 85 5.25 2.03 1.17
C LEU A 85 4.81 3.36 1.81
N ILE A 86 5.12 4.48 1.17
CA ILE A 86 4.68 5.81 1.61
C ILE A 86 3.14 5.90 1.62
N SER A 87 2.49 5.33 0.60
CA SER A 87 1.01 5.29 0.53
C SER A 87 0.39 4.47 1.67
N GLY A 88 0.94 3.29 1.97
CA GLY A 88 0.47 2.45 3.07
C GLY A 88 0.68 3.09 4.45
N ILE A 89 1.84 3.72 4.66
CA ILE A 89 2.10 4.52 5.86
C ILE A 89 1.13 5.70 5.93
N GLY A 90 0.90 6.41 4.83
CA GLY A 90 -0.05 7.52 4.74
C GLY A 90 -1.48 7.11 5.10
N LEU A 91 -1.94 5.95 4.62
CA LEU A 91 -3.24 5.38 4.98
C LEU A 91 -3.36 5.09 6.49
N LEU A 92 -2.31 4.57 7.11
CA LEU A 92 -2.28 4.36 8.56
C LEU A 92 -2.28 5.70 9.31
N LEU A 93 -1.49 6.69 8.86
CA LEU A 93 -1.48 8.03 9.44
C LEU A 93 -2.86 8.69 9.36
N ILE A 94 -3.57 8.58 8.24
CA ILE A 94 -4.94 9.10 8.10
C ILE A 94 -5.85 8.46 9.16
N ARG A 95 -5.71 7.16 9.43
CA ARG A 95 -6.50 6.49 10.47
C ARG A 95 -6.10 6.87 11.90
N PHE A 96 -4.81 7.09 12.18
CA PHE A 96 -4.35 7.49 13.52
C PHE A 96 -4.55 8.98 13.83
N THR A 97 -4.60 9.84 12.82
CA THR A 97 -4.76 11.30 12.99
C THR A 97 -6.22 11.77 12.89
N SER A 98 -7.13 10.95 12.37
CA SER A 98 -8.52 11.36 12.15
C SER A 98 -9.41 11.11 13.36
N ASN A 99 -9.40 12.05 14.31
CA ASN A 99 -10.64 12.50 14.95
C ASN A 99 -11.21 13.76 14.26
N SER A 100 -10.39 14.42 13.44
CA SER A 100 -10.77 15.46 12.46
C SER A 100 -9.56 15.69 11.56
N ALA A 101 -9.41 14.99 10.43
CA ALA A 101 -8.31 15.22 9.50
C ALA A 101 -8.50 16.53 8.71
N TRP A 102 -8.39 17.67 9.40
CA TRP A 102 -8.68 19.03 8.94
C TRP A 102 -7.96 19.43 7.64
N TRP A 103 -6.79 18.87 7.36
CA TRP A 103 -6.04 19.14 6.11
C TRP A 103 -6.61 18.51 4.84
N THR A 104 -7.46 17.47 4.93
CA THR A 104 -8.07 16.81 3.75
C THR A 104 -9.23 17.64 3.21
N GLY A 105 -9.95 18.35 4.09
CA GLY A 105 -10.95 19.34 3.69
C GLY A 105 -10.34 20.57 3.00
N HIS A 106 -9.17 21.02 3.46
CA HIS A 106 -8.50 22.21 2.88
C HIS A 106 -8.02 22.00 1.43
N LEU A 107 -7.63 20.79 1.04
CA LEU A 107 -7.21 20.50 -0.34
C LEU A 107 -8.36 20.63 -1.35
N MET A 108 -9.57 20.21 -0.98
CA MET A 108 -10.76 20.44 -1.82
C MET A 108 -11.18 21.91 -1.83
N TYR A 109 -11.04 22.63 -0.70
CA TYR A 109 -11.38 24.05 -0.63
C TYR A 109 -10.47 24.94 -1.48
N SER A 110 -9.19 24.58 -1.67
CA SER A 110 -8.25 25.34 -2.50
C SER A 110 -8.36 25.05 -4.01
N LEU A 111 -9.09 24.01 -4.42
CA LEU A 111 -9.34 23.67 -5.82
C LEU A 111 -10.72 24.12 -6.32
N SER A 112 -11.55 24.67 -5.43
CA SER A 112 -12.79 25.39 -5.76
C SER A 112 -12.55 26.89 -5.83
#